data_AF-A0A840S272-F1
#
_entry.id   AF-A0A840S272-F1
#
_cell.length_a   1.000
_cell.length_b   1.000
_cell.length_c   1.000
_cell.angle_alpha   90.00
_cell.angle_beta   90.00
_cell.angle_gamma   90.00
#
_symmetry.space_group_name_H-M   'P 1'
#
loop_
_entity.id
_entity.type
_entity.pdbx_description
1 polymer ?
#
loop_
_entity_poly.entity_id
_entity_poly.type
_entity_poly.pdbx_seq_one_letter_code
_entity_poly.pdbx_strand_id
1 'polypeptide(L)'
;MKQAILIEAIIFAIVAAIVAAIGVYFGLGGQGWSWDALNHHIYLGYIAESPRWHLDVAPASLQTYQYPYLYWPIYKLSILNISGLAVGMLWAGSQALLLALPAWALAYQLTIRTGSEWIDLGWRWAAGIIAMTSGLLWASIETSANDLLAAIPLLWALVLMAKDEVGNRRHFWAALLLGVAAAFKLSNAVFLPLLAFWCLTAGRVGTLKRGVFLLLGAALGAFAAYMPWGVQLYRVTGNPFHPFFANWF
;
A
#
# COMPACT_ATOMS: atom_id res chain seq x y z
N MET A 1 16.72 14.80 -19.47
CA MET A 1 15.28 14.61 -19.17
C MET A 1 15.01 13.56 -18.09
N LYS A 2 15.42 12.29 -18.23
CA LYS A 2 15.11 11.23 -17.22
C LYS A 2 15.64 11.52 -15.79
N GLN A 3 16.83 12.09 -15.67
CA GLN A 3 17.41 12.48 -14.36
C GLN A 3 16.63 13.62 -13.69
N ALA A 4 16.24 14.66 -14.43
CA ALA A 4 15.48 15.78 -13.89
C ALA A 4 14.10 15.34 -13.34
N ILE A 5 13.42 14.44 -14.05
CA ILE A 5 12.17 13.81 -13.62
C ILE A 5 12.36 13.01 -12.31
N LEU A 6 13.44 12.22 -12.22
CA LEU A 6 13.72 11.46 -11.01
C LEU A 6 13.99 12.39 -9.82
N ILE A 7 14.75 13.47 -10.03
CA ILE A 7 15.00 14.49 -9.00
C ILE A 7 13.69 15.15 -8.57
N GLU A 8 12.81 15.51 -9.52
CA GLU A 8 11.48 16.07 -9.23
C GLU A 8 10.65 15.13 -8.34
N ALA A 9 10.58 13.85 -8.69
CA ALA A 9 9.85 12.85 -7.92
C ALA A 9 10.39 12.70 -6.49
N ILE A 10 11.73 12.69 -6.34
CA ILE A 10 12.39 12.60 -5.04
C ILE A 10 12.09 13.84 -4.20
N ILE A 11 12.20 15.04 -4.78
CA ILE A 11 11.89 16.30 -4.08
C ILE A 11 10.44 16.30 -3.63
N PHE A 12 9.50 15.94 -4.51
CA PHE A 12 8.08 15.86 -4.17
C PHE A 12 7.83 14.90 -3.01
N ALA A 13 8.44 13.72 -3.04
CA ALA A 13 8.27 12.73 -1.98
C ALA A 13 8.88 13.18 -0.64
N ILE A 14 10.05 13.83 -0.66
CA ILE A 14 10.67 14.40 0.54
C ILE A 14 9.79 15.53 1.11
N VAL A 15 9.28 16.42 0.27
CA VAL A 15 8.38 17.49 0.70
C VAL A 15 7.11 16.91 1.33
N ALA A 16 6.48 15.92 0.68
CA ALA A 16 5.30 15.26 1.23
C ALA A 16 5.58 14.60 2.59
N ALA A 17 6.73 13.93 2.73
CA ALA A 17 7.16 13.32 3.99
C ALA A 17 7.36 14.35 5.10
N ILE A 18 8.02 15.47 4.80
CA ILE A 18 8.25 16.57 5.74
C ILE A 18 6.91 17.19 6.15
N VAL A 19 6.02 17.47 5.20
CA VAL A 19 4.69 18.04 5.46
C VAL A 19 3.86 17.12 6.35
N ALA A 20 3.86 15.81 6.09
CA ALA A 20 3.16 14.83 6.94
C ALA A 20 3.73 14.79 8.36
N ALA A 21 5.06 14.76 8.52
CA ALA A 21 5.72 14.76 9.82
C ALA A 21 5.43 16.05 10.61
N ILE A 22 5.52 17.20 9.96
CA ILE A 22 5.21 18.51 10.56
C ILE A 22 3.72 18.61 10.91
N GLY A 23 2.83 18.05 10.09
CA GLY A 23 1.40 17.98 10.34
C GLY A 23 1.10 17.27 11.66
N VAL A 24 1.74 16.12 11.92
CA VAL A 24 1.62 15.42 13.22
C VAL A 24 2.17 16.27 14.36
N TYR A 25 3.31 16.95 14.15
CA TYR A 25 3.92 17.80 15.18
C TYR A 25 2.99 18.91 15.66
N PHE A 26 2.38 19.67 14.73
CA PHE A 26 1.52 20.80 15.08
C PHE A 26 0.07 20.41 15.36
N GLY A 27 -0.44 19.32 14.77
CA GLY A 27 -1.85 18.92 14.88
C GLY A 27 -2.15 18.04 16.09
N LEU A 28 -1.34 17.01 16.33
CA LEU A 28 -1.61 15.98 17.35
C LEU A 28 -0.67 16.04 18.54
N GLY A 29 0.55 16.57 18.36
CA GLY A 29 1.60 16.53 19.38
C GLY A 29 2.16 15.13 19.65
N GLY A 30 1.78 14.13 18.87
CA GLY A 30 2.10 12.72 19.07
C GLY A 30 1.47 11.78 18.05
N GLN A 31 1.87 10.51 18.05
CA GLN A 31 1.16 9.46 17.32
C GLN A 31 -0.29 9.34 17.81
N GLY A 32 -1.26 9.42 16.90
CA GLY A 32 -2.66 9.18 17.20
C GLY A 32 -2.90 7.69 17.48
N TRP A 33 -3.19 7.36 18.75
CA TRP A 33 -3.64 6.04 19.15
C TRP A 33 -5.16 5.95 18.96
N SER A 34 -5.59 5.51 17.78
CA SER A 34 -7.01 5.25 17.52
C SER A 34 -7.51 4.06 18.34
N TRP A 35 -8.84 3.88 18.39
CA TRP A 35 -9.44 2.67 18.95
C TRP A 35 -8.84 1.41 18.31
N ASP A 36 -8.70 1.39 16.98
CA ASP A 36 -8.08 0.27 16.25
C ASP A 36 -6.63 0.03 16.70
N ALA A 37 -5.89 1.10 16.92
CA ALA A 37 -4.50 1.02 17.33
C ALA A 37 -4.34 0.31 18.68
N LEU A 38 -5.20 0.65 19.63
CA LEU A 38 -5.22 0.09 20.99
C LEU A 38 -5.79 -1.34 21.02
N ASN A 39 -6.68 -1.68 20.10
CA ASN A 39 -7.36 -2.98 20.11
C ASN A 39 -6.67 -4.04 19.25
N HIS A 40 -6.03 -3.67 18.13
CA HIS A 40 -5.45 -4.68 17.24
C HIS A 40 -4.17 -4.28 16.49
N HIS A 41 -3.93 -3.03 16.11
CA HIS A 41 -2.75 -2.73 15.26
C HIS A 41 -1.42 -3.06 15.95
N ILE A 42 -1.25 -2.66 17.22
CA ILE A 42 -0.01 -2.95 17.96
C ILE A 42 0.15 -4.44 18.24
N TYR A 43 -0.95 -5.12 18.59
CA TYR A 43 -0.95 -6.56 18.76
C TYR A 43 -0.57 -7.29 17.46
N LEU A 44 -1.16 -6.91 16.32
CA LEU A 44 -0.83 -7.47 15.01
C LEU A 44 0.64 -7.25 14.67
N GLY A 45 1.18 -6.05 14.90
CA GLY A 45 2.60 -5.78 14.69
C GLY A 45 3.52 -6.64 15.57
N TYR A 46 3.11 -6.93 16.81
CA TYR A 46 3.83 -7.83 17.71
C TYR A 46 3.83 -9.29 17.23
N ILE A 47 2.66 -9.84 16.87
CA ILE A 47 2.56 -11.24 16.43
C ILE A 47 3.18 -11.50 15.05
N ALA A 48 3.40 -10.45 14.25
CA ALA A 48 4.18 -10.55 13.02
C ALA A 48 5.60 -11.10 13.28
N GLU A 49 6.16 -10.81 14.45
CA GLU A 49 7.50 -11.23 14.88
C GLU A 49 7.45 -12.38 15.88
N SER A 50 6.51 -12.33 16.84
CA SER A 50 6.41 -13.29 17.94
C SER A 50 5.02 -13.92 18.00
N PRO A 51 4.68 -14.85 17.08
CA PRO A 51 3.41 -15.56 17.12
C PRO A 51 3.23 -16.32 18.44
N ARG A 52 2.07 -16.16 19.09
CA ARG A 52 1.79 -16.73 20.42
C ARG A 52 0.44 -17.44 20.47
N TRP A 53 0.11 -18.16 19.39
CA TRP A 53 -1.13 -18.92 19.21
C TRP A 53 -1.42 -19.96 20.30
N HIS A 54 -0.41 -20.38 21.05
CA HIS A 54 -0.55 -21.32 22.17
C HIS A 54 -0.97 -20.64 23.49
N LEU A 55 -0.96 -19.31 23.55
CA LEU A 55 -1.36 -18.50 24.71
C LEU A 55 -2.61 -17.69 24.39
N ASP A 56 -2.63 -17.07 23.21
CA ASP A 56 -3.60 -16.07 22.82
C ASP A 56 -4.66 -16.69 21.90
N VAL A 57 -5.91 -16.75 22.38
CA VAL A 57 -7.03 -17.33 21.62
C VAL A 57 -7.61 -16.34 20.60
N ALA A 58 -7.96 -15.14 21.03
CA ALA A 58 -8.45 -14.05 20.17
C ALA A 58 -8.29 -12.69 20.88
N PRO A 59 -7.07 -12.29 21.25
CA PRO A 59 -6.84 -11.11 22.10
C PRO A 59 -7.24 -9.80 21.42
N ALA A 60 -7.31 -9.80 20.09
CA ALA A 60 -7.81 -8.70 19.27
C ALA A 60 -9.12 -9.08 18.56
N SER A 61 -9.96 -9.93 19.17
CA SER A 61 -11.20 -10.45 18.56
C SER A 61 -10.93 -11.02 17.15
N LEU A 62 -11.84 -10.81 16.19
CA LEU A 62 -11.69 -11.23 14.80
C LEU A 62 -10.51 -10.56 14.08
N GLN A 63 -10.07 -9.39 14.55
CA GLN A 63 -8.94 -8.67 13.97
C GLN A 63 -7.61 -9.39 14.20
N THR A 64 -7.52 -10.29 15.19
CA THR A 64 -6.37 -11.19 15.45
C THR A 64 -5.86 -11.90 14.19
N TYR A 65 -6.76 -12.20 13.25
CA TYR A 65 -6.46 -13.01 12.07
C TYR A 65 -6.12 -12.17 10.82
N GLN A 66 -6.11 -10.85 10.92
CA GLN A 66 -5.73 -9.97 9.82
C GLN A 66 -4.23 -10.07 9.51
N TYR A 67 -3.86 -9.70 8.28
CA TYR A 67 -2.47 -9.72 7.82
C TYR A 67 -1.60 -8.77 8.67
N PRO A 68 -0.60 -9.29 9.43
CA PRO A 68 0.02 -8.53 10.52
C PRO A 68 1.24 -7.72 10.08
N TYR A 69 1.91 -8.13 9.00
CA TYR A 69 3.26 -7.66 8.69
C TYR A 69 3.35 -6.17 8.36
N LEU A 70 2.26 -5.54 7.89
CA LEU A 70 2.25 -4.08 7.67
C LEU A 70 2.15 -3.26 8.96
N TYR A 71 1.75 -3.88 10.08
CA TYR A 71 1.72 -3.24 11.38
C TYR A 71 3.05 -3.36 12.14
N TRP A 72 3.93 -4.27 11.71
CA TRP A 72 5.23 -4.48 12.34
C TRP A 72 6.08 -3.20 12.46
N PRO A 73 6.19 -2.32 11.44
CA PRO A 73 7.03 -1.13 11.55
C PRO A 73 6.54 -0.15 12.63
N ILE A 74 5.23 0.11 12.72
CA ILE A 74 4.69 1.00 13.77
C ILE A 74 4.79 0.36 15.15
N TYR A 75 4.60 -0.96 15.27
CA TYR A 75 4.89 -1.69 16.51
C TYR A 75 6.35 -1.47 16.95
N LYS A 76 7.31 -1.67 16.04
CA LYS A 76 8.73 -1.46 16.35
C LYS A 76 9.03 -0.03 16.76
N LEU A 77 8.50 0.97 16.06
CA LEU A 77 8.67 2.37 16.45
C LEU A 77 8.08 2.63 17.85
N SER A 78 6.94 2.03 18.18
CA SER A 78 6.24 2.27 19.45
C SER A 78 6.96 1.72 20.69
N ILE A 79 7.85 0.74 20.52
CA ILE A 79 8.66 0.16 21.61
C ILE A 79 10.06 0.76 21.72
N LEU A 80 10.45 1.66 20.81
CA LEU A 80 11.71 2.40 20.92
C LEU A 80 11.60 3.41 22.08
N ASN A 81 12.72 3.66 22.75
CA ASN A 81 12.81 4.67 23.80
C ASN A 81 12.93 6.09 23.20
N ILE A 82 11.91 6.51 22.44
CA ILE A 82 11.77 7.83 21.82
C ILE A 82 10.41 8.43 22.17
N SER A 83 10.24 9.75 22.00
CA SER A 83 8.96 10.39 22.29
C SER A 83 7.85 9.91 21.33
N GLY A 84 6.60 9.88 21.80
CA GLY A 84 5.44 9.57 20.95
C GLY A 84 5.29 10.54 19.77
N LEU A 85 5.79 11.76 19.93
CA LEU A 85 5.94 12.74 18.84
C LEU A 85 6.92 12.25 17.76
N ALA A 86 8.12 11.78 18.15
CA ALA A 86 9.06 11.23 17.20
C ALA A 86 8.49 9.99 16.49
N VAL A 87 7.79 9.11 17.21
CA VAL A 87 7.08 7.96 16.61
C VAL A 87 6.10 8.43 15.53
N GLY A 88 5.22 9.38 15.87
CA GLY A 88 4.22 9.90 14.94
C GLY A 88 4.82 10.57 13.72
N MET A 89 5.86 11.38 13.90
CA MET A 89 6.57 12.05 12.79
C MET A 89 7.24 11.04 11.85
N LEU A 90 7.93 10.03 12.40
CA LEU A 90 8.61 9.00 11.61
C LEU A 90 7.59 8.13 10.86
N TRP A 91 6.50 7.75 11.52
CA TRP A 91 5.44 6.95 10.91
C TRP A 91 4.73 7.71 9.80
N ALA A 92 4.22 8.91 10.07
CA ALA A 92 3.54 9.74 9.07
C ALA A 92 4.46 10.10 7.90
N GLY A 93 5.69 10.53 8.19
CA GLY A 93 6.68 10.87 7.18
C GLY A 93 7.05 9.69 6.28
N SER A 94 7.24 8.50 6.86
CA SER A 94 7.57 7.30 6.08
C SER A 94 6.42 6.83 5.19
N GLN A 95 5.17 6.83 5.69
CA GLN A 95 4.00 6.52 4.88
C GLN A 95 3.85 7.50 3.71
N ALA A 96 3.94 8.80 3.99
CA ALA A 96 3.83 9.84 2.97
C ALA A 96 4.96 9.75 1.93
N LEU A 97 6.20 9.50 2.36
CA LEU A 97 7.34 9.31 1.46
C LEU A 97 7.08 8.18 0.45
N LEU A 98 6.64 7.02 0.96
CA LEU A 98 6.43 5.84 0.12
C LEU A 98 5.22 5.98 -0.80
N LEU A 99 4.16 6.66 -0.33
CA LEU A 99 2.94 6.91 -1.10
C LEU A 99 3.14 7.98 -2.18
N ALA A 100 3.93 9.02 -1.89
CA ALA A 100 4.15 10.15 -2.78
C ALA A 100 4.86 9.76 -4.09
N LEU A 101 5.72 8.73 -4.06
CA LEU A 101 6.45 8.26 -5.25
C LEU A 101 5.52 7.73 -6.37
N PRO A 102 4.65 6.74 -6.13
CA PRO A 102 3.70 6.29 -7.15
C PRO A 102 2.64 7.36 -7.46
N ALA A 103 2.23 8.19 -6.50
CA ALA A 103 1.32 9.31 -6.76
C ALA A 103 1.93 10.31 -7.76
N TRP A 104 3.18 10.72 -7.55
CA TRP A 104 3.92 11.56 -8.49
C TRP A 104 4.09 10.87 -9.85
N ALA A 105 4.43 9.58 -9.86
CA ALA A 105 4.61 8.84 -11.11
C ALA A 105 3.31 8.72 -11.92
N LEU A 106 2.15 8.60 -11.26
CA LEU A 106 0.84 8.69 -11.89
C LEU A 106 0.58 10.09 -12.43
N ALA A 107 0.82 11.13 -11.63
CA ALA A 107 0.68 12.51 -12.08
C ALA A 107 1.53 12.75 -13.34
N TYR A 108 2.79 12.31 -13.35
CA TYR A 108 3.68 12.42 -14.50
C TYR A 108 3.13 11.72 -15.76
N GLN A 109 2.46 10.58 -15.62
CA GLN A 109 1.92 9.86 -16.77
C GLN A 109 0.58 10.43 -17.27
N LEU A 110 -0.25 10.96 -16.37
CA LEU A 110 -1.61 11.37 -16.68
C LEU A 110 -1.74 12.87 -17.00
N THR A 111 -0.79 13.71 -16.58
CA THR A 111 -0.82 15.14 -16.91
C THR A 111 -0.52 15.37 -18.39
N ILE A 112 -1.34 16.22 -19.02
CA ILE A 112 -1.19 16.62 -20.41
C ILE A 112 0.13 17.39 -20.60
N ARG A 113 0.86 17.09 -21.69
CA ARG A 113 2.07 17.80 -22.08
C ARG A 113 1.71 19.01 -22.92
N THR A 114 1.96 20.20 -22.38
CA THR A 114 1.68 21.48 -23.05
C THR A 114 2.86 21.96 -23.91
N GLY A 115 4.04 21.34 -23.74
CA GLY A 115 5.28 21.76 -24.40
C GLY A 115 6.05 22.82 -23.61
N SER A 116 5.45 23.41 -22.56
CA SER A 116 6.13 24.29 -21.61
C SER A 116 6.53 23.50 -20.36
N GLU A 117 7.84 23.40 -20.10
CA GLU A 117 8.36 22.63 -18.96
C GLU A 117 7.82 23.14 -17.62
N TRP A 118 7.69 24.46 -17.46
CA TRP A 118 7.18 25.08 -16.23
C TRP A 118 5.69 24.83 -15.99
N ILE A 119 4.88 24.88 -17.07
CA ILE A 119 3.44 24.60 -16.97
C ILE A 119 3.22 23.11 -16.66
N ASP A 120 3.94 22.24 -17.37
CA ASP A 120 3.85 20.79 -17.14
C ASP A 120 4.31 20.40 -15.73
N LEU A 121 5.35 21.07 -15.20
CA LEU A 121 5.80 20.92 -13.81
C LEU A 121 4.71 21.35 -12.84
N GLY A 122 4.12 22.54 -13.04
CA GLY A 122 3.03 23.04 -12.21
C GLY A 122 1.84 22.09 -12.16
N TRP A 123 1.41 21.54 -13.30
CA TRP A 123 0.33 20.56 -13.35
C TRP A 123 0.64 19.25 -12.61
N ARG A 124 1.87 18.74 -12.74
CA ARG A 124 2.29 17.53 -12.01
C ARG A 124 2.28 17.76 -10.50
N TRP A 125 2.82 18.89 -10.05
CA TRP A 125 2.81 19.26 -8.63
C TRP A 125 1.39 19.46 -8.11
N ALA A 126 0.53 20.17 -8.84
CA ALA A 126 -0.86 20.36 -8.45
C ALA A 126 -1.60 19.02 -8.31
N ALA A 127 -1.47 18.13 -9.30
CA ALA A 127 -2.07 16.79 -9.24
C ALA A 127 -1.53 15.96 -8.07
N GLY A 128 -0.20 15.98 -7.86
CA GLY A 128 0.44 15.32 -6.73
C GLY A 128 -0.06 15.86 -5.38
N ILE A 129 -0.14 17.19 -5.23
CA ILE A 129 -0.66 17.83 -4.01
C ILE A 129 -2.09 17.37 -3.74
N ILE A 130 -2.99 17.45 -4.74
CA ILE A 130 -4.38 17.00 -4.60
C ILE A 130 -4.45 15.54 -4.15
N ALA A 131 -3.63 14.67 -4.73
CA ALA A 131 -3.57 13.26 -4.34
C ALA A 131 -3.13 13.08 -2.88
N MET A 132 -2.23 13.92 -2.39
CA MET A 132 -1.67 13.87 -1.03
C MET A 132 -2.46 14.70 0.00
N THR A 133 -3.50 15.44 -0.39
CA THR A 133 -4.25 16.34 0.52
C THR A 133 -5.70 15.92 0.76
N SER A 134 -6.09 14.68 0.42
CA SER A 134 -7.44 14.21 0.75
C SER A 134 -7.62 14.03 2.26
N GLY A 135 -8.80 14.38 2.79
CA GLY A 135 -9.09 14.27 4.22
C GLY A 135 -8.97 12.84 4.74
N LEU A 136 -9.36 11.84 3.94
CA LEU A 136 -9.22 10.43 4.29
C LEU A 136 -7.75 9.99 4.41
N LEU A 137 -6.89 10.50 3.53
CA LEU A 137 -5.45 10.22 3.59
C LEU A 137 -4.87 10.79 4.89
N TRP A 138 -5.19 12.04 5.23
CA TRP A 138 -4.71 12.66 6.47
C TRP A 138 -5.22 11.93 7.71
N ALA A 139 -6.51 11.59 7.76
CA ALA A 139 -7.07 10.76 8.83
C ALA A 139 -6.38 9.38 8.94
N SER A 140 -5.86 8.84 7.84
CA SER A 140 -5.12 7.57 7.86
C SER A 140 -3.68 7.76 8.33
N ILE A 141 -2.96 8.78 7.84
CA ILE A 141 -1.58 9.13 8.21
C ILE A 141 -1.43 9.35 9.72
N GLU A 142 -2.45 9.96 10.33
CA GLU A 142 -2.48 10.30 11.76
C GLU A 142 -2.62 9.09 12.68
N THR A 143 -2.98 7.92 12.14
CA THR A 143 -3.23 6.69 12.89
C THR A 143 -2.18 5.63 12.57
N SER A 144 -2.26 4.48 13.23
CA SER A 144 -1.46 3.29 12.89
C SER A 144 -2.10 2.41 11.82
N ALA A 145 -3.09 2.92 11.08
CA ALA A 145 -3.72 2.20 9.97
C ALA A 145 -2.70 1.85 8.89
N ASN A 146 -2.87 0.68 8.28
CA ASN A 146 -1.98 0.18 7.24
C ASN A 146 -2.54 0.35 5.82
N ASP A 147 -3.70 1.01 5.67
CA ASP A 147 -4.40 1.20 4.39
C ASP A 147 -3.52 1.83 3.32
N LEU A 148 -2.77 2.87 3.69
CA LEU A 148 -1.88 3.56 2.76
C LEU A 148 -0.73 2.65 2.33
N LEU A 149 -0.14 1.90 3.26
CA LEU A 149 0.91 0.94 2.95
C LEU A 149 0.41 -0.20 2.06
N ALA A 150 -0.80 -0.69 2.32
CA ALA A 150 -1.46 -1.71 1.51
C ALA A 150 -1.78 -1.22 0.09
N ALA A 151 -2.03 0.08 -0.08
CA ALA A 151 -2.34 0.70 -1.37
C ALA A 151 -1.11 0.98 -2.24
N ILE A 152 0.11 1.07 -1.69
CA ILE A 152 1.33 1.40 -2.47
C ILE A 152 1.54 0.44 -3.66
N PRO A 153 1.48 -0.90 -3.50
CA PRO A 153 1.65 -1.80 -4.65
C PRO A 153 0.55 -1.60 -5.69
N LEU A 154 -0.70 -1.36 -5.27
CA LEU A 154 -1.81 -1.03 -6.18
C LEU A 154 -1.50 0.23 -6.99
N LEU A 155 -1.03 1.31 -6.37
CA LEU A 155 -0.68 2.53 -7.09
C LEU A 155 0.46 2.31 -8.09
N TRP A 156 1.49 1.55 -7.72
CA TRP A 156 2.53 1.17 -8.68
C TRP A 156 2.01 0.28 -9.81
N ALA A 157 1.03 -0.60 -9.55
CA ALA A 157 0.35 -1.34 -10.61
C ALA A 157 -0.33 -0.37 -11.59
N LEU A 158 -1.03 0.65 -11.09
CA LEU A 158 -1.65 1.69 -11.94
C LEU A 158 -0.61 2.49 -12.75
N VAL A 159 0.55 2.83 -12.15
CA VAL A 159 1.69 3.44 -12.88
C VAL A 159 2.15 2.53 -14.02
N LEU A 160 2.15 1.21 -13.82
CA LEU A 160 2.45 0.24 -14.86
C LEU A 160 1.28 0.03 -15.84
N MET A 161 0.06 0.40 -15.52
CA MET A 161 -1.06 0.30 -16.45
C MET A 161 -1.22 1.55 -17.33
N ALA A 162 -0.78 2.72 -16.83
CA ALA A 162 -1.03 4.00 -17.46
C ALA A 162 -0.16 4.33 -18.69
N LYS A 163 1.10 3.85 -18.81
CA LYS A 163 1.87 4.08 -20.06
C LYS A 163 1.41 3.22 -21.22
N ASP A 164 1.57 3.73 -22.43
CA ASP A 164 1.06 3.16 -23.70
C ASP A 164 1.68 1.81 -24.13
N GLU A 165 2.90 1.49 -23.71
CA GLU A 165 3.58 0.25 -24.14
C GLU A 165 3.09 -1.01 -23.39
N VAL A 166 2.28 -1.85 -24.04
CA VAL A 166 1.63 -3.03 -23.44
C VAL A 166 2.37 -4.36 -23.68
N GLY A 167 3.59 -4.45 -23.15
CA GLY A 167 4.37 -5.71 -23.17
C GLY A 167 3.87 -6.75 -22.15
N ASN A 168 4.04 -8.05 -22.44
CA ASN A 168 3.63 -9.15 -21.53
C ASN A 168 4.30 -9.08 -20.14
N ARG A 169 5.60 -8.73 -20.10
CA ARG A 169 6.35 -8.57 -18.85
C ARG A 169 5.72 -7.48 -17.95
N ARG A 170 5.16 -6.44 -18.56
CA ARG A 170 4.53 -5.35 -17.84
C ARG A 170 3.17 -5.74 -17.27
N HIS A 171 2.40 -6.51 -18.02
CA HIS A 171 1.17 -7.14 -17.53
C HIS A 171 1.45 -7.98 -16.28
N PHE A 172 2.47 -8.82 -16.35
CA PHE A 172 2.90 -9.62 -15.22
C PHE A 172 3.24 -8.79 -13.98
N TRP A 173 4.09 -7.76 -14.11
CA TRP A 173 4.47 -6.94 -12.96
C TRP A 173 3.32 -6.11 -12.38
N ALA A 174 2.46 -5.55 -13.22
CA ALA A 174 1.26 -4.84 -12.75
C ALA A 174 0.33 -5.79 -11.98
N ALA A 175 0.08 -6.98 -12.53
CA ALA A 175 -0.73 -7.99 -11.85
C ALA A 175 -0.08 -8.50 -10.57
N LEU A 176 1.23 -8.70 -10.55
CA LEU A 176 1.99 -9.10 -9.36
C LEU A 176 1.82 -8.08 -8.23
N LEU A 177 2.00 -6.80 -8.53
CA LEU A 177 1.83 -5.74 -7.54
C LEU A 177 0.39 -5.67 -7.02
N LEU A 178 -0.61 -5.88 -7.89
CA LEU A 178 -2.00 -5.92 -7.48
C LEU A 178 -2.33 -7.15 -6.60
N GLY A 179 -1.72 -8.30 -6.90
CA GLY A 179 -1.78 -9.49 -6.05
C GLY A 179 -1.15 -9.24 -4.67
N VAL A 180 -0.01 -8.57 -4.61
CA VAL A 180 0.62 -8.13 -3.34
C VAL A 180 -0.32 -7.18 -2.58
N ALA A 181 -0.93 -6.21 -3.25
CA ALA A 181 -1.88 -5.28 -2.62
C ALA A 181 -3.08 -6.02 -2.01
N ALA A 182 -3.62 -7.01 -2.72
CA ALA A 182 -4.71 -7.86 -2.24
C ALA A 182 -4.32 -8.72 -1.04
N ALA A 183 -3.09 -9.25 -1.02
CA ALA A 183 -2.54 -9.97 0.13
C ALA A 183 -2.38 -9.07 1.37
N PHE A 184 -1.89 -7.85 1.16
CA PHE A 184 -1.72 -6.86 2.21
C PHE A 184 -3.04 -6.44 2.83
N LYS A 185 -4.09 -6.29 2.01
CA LYS A 185 -5.44 -6.02 2.48
C LYS A 185 -6.46 -6.58 1.50
N LEU A 186 -7.31 -7.49 1.98
CA LEU A 186 -8.29 -8.20 1.13
C LEU A 186 -9.24 -7.24 0.40
N SER A 187 -9.54 -6.06 0.97
CA SER A 187 -10.35 -5.03 0.30
C SER A 187 -9.73 -4.54 -1.01
N ASN A 188 -8.41 -4.63 -1.19
CA ASN A 188 -7.76 -4.29 -2.45
C ASN A 188 -8.02 -5.32 -3.56
N ALA A 189 -8.50 -6.52 -3.23
CA ALA A 189 -8.88 -7.52 -4.23
C ALA A 189 -10.03 -7.03 -5.13
N VAL A 190 -10.82 -6.04 -4.67
CA VAL A 190 -11.87 -5.38 -5.49
C VAL A 190 -11.32 -4.73 -6.76
N PHE A 191 -10.02 -4.44 -6.80
CA PHE A 191 -9.36 -3.84 -7.97
C PHE A 191 -8.84 -4.87 -8.97
N LEU A 192 -8.83 -6.18 -8.67
CA LEU A 192 -8.41 -7.23 -9.60
C LEU A 192 -9.15 -7.21 -10.95
N PRO A 193 -10.46 -6.91 -11.03
CA PRO A 193 -11.16 -6.75 -12.31
C PRO A 193 -10.53 -5.70 -13.24
N LEU A 194 -9.81 -4.69 -12.72
CA LEU A 194 -9.10 -3.71 -13.53
C LEU A 194 -8.06 -4.36 -14.46
N LEU A 195 -7.44 -5.47 -14.05
CA LEU A 195 -6.51 -6.22 -14.90
C LEU A 195 -7.22 -6.83 -16.11
N ALA A 196 -8.44 -7.33 -15.91
CA ALA A 196 -9.24 -7.88 -16.99
C ALA A 196 -9.63 -6.78 -17.98
N PHE A 197 -10.12 -5.64 -17.49
CA PHE A 197 -10.44 -4.49 -18.34
C PHE A 197 -9.21 -4.01 -19.13
N TRP A 198 -8.06 -3.88 -18.48
CA TRP A 198 -6.82 -3.47 -19.12
C TRP A 198 -6.33 -4.48 -20.16
N CYS A 199 -6.49 -5.78 -19.91
CA CYS A 199 -6.18 -6.82 -20.90
C CYS A 199 -7.03 -6.68 -22.17
N LEU A 200 -8.30 -6.29 -22.02
CA LEU A 200 -9.26 -6.16 -23.12
C LEU A 200 -9.03 -4.88 -23.94
N THR A 201 -8.67 -3.77 -23.29
CA THR A 201 -8.42 -2.49 -23.97
C THR A 201 -7.09 -2.47 -24.72
N ALA A 202 -6.14 -3.34 -24.38
CA ALA A 202 -4.85 -3.47 -25.07
C ALA A 202 -4.93 -4.15 -26.47
N GLY A 203 -6.14 -4.43 -26.98
CA GLY A 203 -6.38 -5.05 -28.29
C GLY A 203 -6.52 -6.58 -28.25
N ARG A 204 -7.16 -7.16 -29.27
CA ARG A 204 -7.57 -8.58 -29.32
C ARG A 204 -6.45 -9.59 -29.60
N VAL A 205 -5.37 -9.18 -30.26
CA VAL A 205 -4.27 -10.09 -30.63
C VAL A 205 -3.37 -10.33 -29.41
N GLY A 206 -3.18 -11.59 -29.02
CA GLY A 206 -2.32 -11.98 -27.90
C GLY A 206 -2.98 -11.90 -26.51
N THR A 207 -4.31 -11.72 -26.43
CA THR A 207 -5.08 -11.64 -25.19
C THR A 207 -4.93 -12.86 -24.28
N LEU A 208 -4.89 -14.08 -24.84
CA LEU A 208 -4.72 -15.30 -24.04
C LEU A 208 -3.35 -15.30 -23.33
N LYS A 209 -2.27 -15.01 -24.07
CA LYS A 209 -0.92 -14.94 -23.50
C LYS A 209 -0.86 -13.86 -22.41
N ARG A 210 -1.40 -12.67 -22.67
CA ARG A 210 -1.50 -11.59 -21.67
C ARG A 210 -2.29 -12.02 -20.45
N GLY A 211 -3.44 -12.67 -20.64
CA GLY A 211 -4.26 -13.24 -19.57
C GLY A 211 -3.48 -14.22 -18.70
N VAL A 212 -2.67 -15.09 -19.30
CA VAL A 212 -1.77 -15.98 -18.55
C VAL A 212 -0.74 -15.20 -17.73
N PHE A 213 -0.08 -14.18 -18.30
CA PHE A 213 0.86 -13.35 -17.55
C PHE A 213 0.19 -12.58 -16.41
N LEU A 214 -1.04 -12.09 -16.61
CA LEU A 214 -1.83 -11.44 -15.57
C LEU A 214 -2.16 -12.42 -14.45
N LEU A 215 -2.68 -13.59 -14.79
CA LEU A 215 -3.05 -14.62 -13.82
C LEU A 215 -1.84 -15.10 -13.02
N LEU A 216 -0.73 -15.41 -13.70
CA LEU A 216 0.52 -15.83 -13.04
C LEU A 216 1.10 -14.72 -12.16
N GLY A 217 1.07 -13.47 -12.65
CA GLY A 217 1.54 -12.31 -11.89
C GLY A 217 0.73 -12.14 -10.61
N ALA A 218 -0.59 -12.01 -10.72
CA ALA A 218 -1.50 -11.81 -9.59
C ALA A 218 -1.41 -12.97 -8.58
N ALA A 219 -1.44 -14.22 -9.05
CA ALA A 219 -1.28 -15.38 -8.19
C ALA A 219 0.06 -15.36 -7.47
N LEU A 220 1.17 -15.19 -8.19
CA LEU A 220 2.50 -15.17 -7.58
C LEU A 220 2.63 -14.04 -6.54
N GLY A 221 2.15 -12.83 -6.86
CA GLY A 221 2.20 -11.70 -5.94
C GLY A 221 1.38 -11.95 -4.67
N ALA A 222 0.16 -12.44 -4.82
CA ALA A 222 -0.71 -12.76 -3.68
C ALA A 222 -0.12 -13.89 -2.82
N PHE A 223 0.31 -15.00 -3.44
CA PHE A 223 0.89 -16.13 -2.72
C PHE A 223 2.22 -15.75 -2.05
N ALA A 224 3.14 -15.10 -2.75
CA ALA A 224 4.44 -14.75 -2.18
C ALA A 224 4.32 -13.81 -0.96
N ALA A 225 3.39 -12.84 -1.01
CA ALA A 225 3.16 -11.93 0.10
C ALA A 225 2.37 -12.59 1.24
N TYR A 226 1.32 -13.35 0.94
CA TYR A 226 0.38 -13.85 1.95
C TYR A 226 0.80 -15.18 2.59
N MET A 227 1.54 -16.03 1.88
CA MET A 227 1.80 -17.41 2.28
C MET A 227 2.35 -17.55 3.71
N PRO A 228 3.34 -16.74 4.17
CA PRO A 228 3.85 -16.86 5.54
C PRO A 228 2.77 -16.68 6.62
N TRP A 229 1.77 -15.82 6.36
CA TRP A 229 0.64 -15.63 7.26
C TRP A 229 -0.43 -16.70 7.08
N GLY A 230 -0.81 -16.99 5.84
CA GLY A 230 -1.84 -17.99 5.54
C GLY A 230 -1.51 -19.38 6.07
N VAL A 231 -0.23 -19.79 6.06
CA VAL A 231 0.21 -21.05 6.67
C VAL A 231 0.02 -21.06 8.18
N GLN A 232 0.29 -19.94 8.86
CA GLN A 232 0.07 -19.84 10.30
C GLN A 232 -1.42 -19.93 10.63
N LEU A 233 -2.26 -19.16 9.92
CA LEU A 233 -3.71 -19.24 10.08
C LEU A 233 -4.26 -20.63 9.82
N TYR A 234 -3.78 -21.31 8.77
CA TYR A 234 -4.19 -22.67 8.46
C TYR A 234 -3.87 -23.65 9.60
N ARG A 235 -2.69 -23.53 10.23
CA ARG A 235 -2.31 -24.40 11.36
C ARG A 235 -3.18 -24.19 12.60
N VAL A 236 -3.66 -22.96 12.81
CA VAL A 236 -4.43 -22.59 14.01
C VAL A 236 -5.93 -22.83 13.82
N THR A 237 -6.44 -22.57 12.61
CA THR A 237 -7.89 -22.51 12.35
C THR A 237 -8.38 -23.52 11.32
N GLY A 238 -7.48 -24.22 10.63
CA GLY A 238 -7.80 -25.06 9.46
C GLY A 238 -8.08 -24.25 8.19
N ASN A 239 -8.01 -22.92 8.23
CA ASN A 239 -8.38 -22.05 7.12
C ASN A 239 -7.39 -20.89 6.94
N PRO A 240 -6.76 -20.73 5.76
CA PRO A 240 -5.75 -19.69 5.56
C PRO A 240 -6.34 -18.28 5.49
N PHE A 241 -7.66 -18.14 5.40
CA PHE A 241 -8.37 -16.85 5.30
C PHE A 241 -9.41 -16.65 6.43
N HIS A 242 -9.27 -17.38 7.54
CA HIS A 242 -10.14 -17.20 8.69
C HIS A 242 -10.16 -15.72 9.15
N PRO A 243 -11.30 -15.16 9.56
CA PRO A 243 -12.64 -15.76 9.62
C PRO A 243 -13.45 -15.63 8.32
N PHE A 244 -12.97 -14.88 7.32
CA PHE A 244 -13.76 -14.43 6.17
C PHE A 244 -14.34 -15.56 5.31
N PHE A 245 -13.70 -16.74 5.32
CA PHE A 245 -14.15 -17.91 4.55
C PHE A 245 -14.28 -19.17 5.41
N ALA A 246 -14.59 -19.04 6.70
CA ALA A 246 -14.59 -20.14 7.66
C ALA A 246 -15.38 -21.39 7.20
N ASN A 247 -16.45 -21.22 6.42
CA ASN A 247 -17.32 -22.32 5.95
C ASN A 247 -16.89 -22.97 4.62
N TRP A 248 -15.77 -22.55 4.03
CA TRP A 248 -15.36 -22.95 2.68
C TRP A 248 -14.14 -23.89 2.66
N PHE A 249 -13.56 -24.18 3.83
CA PHE A 249 -12.35 -24.97 4.04
C PHE A 249 -12.50 -25.79 5.32
#